data_AF-A0A2N2HEX2-F1
#
_entry.id   AF-A0A2N2HEX2-F1
#
_cell.length_a   1.000
_cell.length_b   1.000
_cell.length_c   1.000
_cell.angle_alpha   90.00
_cell.angle_beta   90.00
_cell.angle_gamma   90.00
#
_symmetry.space_group_name_H-M   'P 1'
#
loop_
_entity.id
_entity.type
_entity.pdbx_description
1 polymer ?
#
loop_
_entity_poly.entity_id
_entity_poly.type
_entity_poly.pdbx_seq_one_letter_code
_entity_poly.pdbx_strand_id
1 'polypeptide(L)'
;MAHVALAPDALPGAPSFEGGFAVPVDALAEGPRGTVVAGYRNGAVGIWDQDSGRRLDVWYLHGPATNLFVDGTTLYAVSELADPLKEDLSVLEREYCGLMREIWQTVPVVWESGRTVRREPPAEHPCNRGL
;
A
#
# COMPACT_ATOMS: atom_id res chain seq x y z
N MET A 1 31.83 -16.99 10.18
CA MET A 1 30.79 -16.01 10.53
C MET A 1 31.08 -14.74 9.74
N ALA A 2 30.34 -14.50 8.66
CA ALA A 2 30.49 -13.29 7.86
C ALA A 2 29.49 -12.25 8.38
N HIS A 3 30.00 -11.14 8.92
CA HIS A 3 29.21 -9.95 9.17
C HIS A 3 28.93 -9.31 7.80
N VAL A 4 27.68 -9.37 7.34
CA VAL A 4 27.23 -8.50 6.26
C VAL A 4 27.07 -7.11 6.88
N ALA A 5 28.04 -6.24 6.60
CA ALA A 5 27.88 -4.82 6.86
C ALA A 5 26.84 -4.29 5.88
N LEU A 6 25.67 -3.85 6.38
CA LEU A 6 24.79 -2.99 5.62
C LEU A 6 25.55 -1.69 5.37
N ALA A 7 25.85 -1.38 4.11
CA ALA A 7 26.43 -0.10 3.75
C ALA A 7 25.47 1.02 4.20
N PRO A 8 25.95 2.09 4.87
CA PRO A 8 25.08 3.16 5.38
C PRO A 8 24.73 4.21 4.32
N ASP A 9 25.15 4.05 3.06
CA ASP A 9 24.90 5.05 2.03
C ASP A 9 23.65 4.67 1.25
N ALA A 10 22.53 5.32 1.57
CA ALA A 10 21.39 5.39 0.67
C ALA A 10 21.92 5.77 -0.72
N LEU A 11 21.55 5.00 -1.76
CA LEU A 11 21.92 5.32 -3.13
C LEU A 11 21.53 6.80 -3.39
N PRO A 12 22.45 7.65 -3.89
CA PRO A 12 22.13 9.05 -4.13
C PRO A 12 20.90 9.17 -5.02
N GLY A 13 19.83 9.76 -4.49
CA GLY A 13 18.54 9.92 -5.19
C GLY A 13 17.52 8.82 -4.97
N ALA A 14 17.80 7.77 -4.19
CA ALA A 14 16.78 6.83 -3.77
C ALA A 14 15.77 7.52 -2.84
N PRO A 15 14.46 7.29 -3.02
CA PRO A 15 13.45 7.90 -2.16
C PRO A 15 13.54 7.34 -0.74
N SER A 16 13.24 8.18 0.24
CA SER A 16 13.01 7.73 1.61
C SER A 16 11.61 7.11 1.71
N PHE A 17 11.50 5.92 2.30
CA PHE A 17 10.20 5.29 2.53
C PHE A 17 9.46 5.97 3.70
N GLU A 18 8.39 6.69 3.38
CA GLU A 18 7.59 7.45 4.33
C GLU A 18 6.93 6.54 5.37
N GLY A 19 6.97 6.95 6.64
CA GLY A 19 6.27 6.25 7.71
C GLY A 19 6.76 4.81 7.93
N GLY A 20 7.98 4.50 7.46
CA GLY A 20 8.63 3.22 7.71
C GLY A 20 8.72 2.94 9.22
N PHE A 21 8.59 1.68 9.59
CA PHE A 21 8.64 1.30 10.99
C PHE A 21 10.10 1.19 11.43
N ALA A 22 10.42 1.75 12.60
CA ALA A 22 11.75 1.65 13.23
C ALA A 22 11.98 0.27 13.88
N VAL A 23 11.57 -0.80 13.20
CA VAL A 23 11.78 -2.20 13.59
C VAL A 23 12.26 -2.99 12.37
N PRO A 24 12.89 -4.16 12.55
CA PRO A 24 13.40 -4.94 11.43
C PRO A 24 12.30 -5.34 10.44
N VAL A 25 12.65 -5.25 9.17
CA VAL A 25 11.93 -5.89 8.07
C VAL A 25 12.36 -7.34 8.06
N ASP A 26 11.41 -8.25 8.26
CA ASP A 26 11.66 -9.70 8.31
C ASP A 26 11.23 -10.37 6.99
N ALA A 27 10.39 -9.72 6.17
CA ALA A 27 9.97 -10.21 4.85
C ALA A 27 9.81 -9.06 3.83
N LEU A 28 10.06 -9.35 2.55
CA LEU A 28 9.87 -8.43 1.43
C LEU A 28 9.21 -9.17 0.26
N ALA A 29 8.35 -8.47 -0.49
CA ALA A 29 7.79 -8.94 -1.75
C ALA A 29 7.62 -7.78 -2.74
N GLU A 30 7.74 -8.08 -4.02
CA GLU A 30 7.37 -7.14 -5.09
C GLU A 30 5.85 -7.12 -5.24
N GLY A 31 5.28 -5.92 -5.31
CA GLY A 31 3.86 -5.71 -5.57
C GLY A 31 3.60 -5.24 -7.01
N PRO A 32 2.33 -5.07 -7.39
CA PRO A 32 1.98 -4.61 -8.74
C PRO A 32 2.46 -3.18 -8.99
N ARG A 33 2.72 -2.86 -10.26
CA ARG A 33 3.05 -1.50 -10.76
C ARG A 33 4.14 -0.77 -9.97
N GLY A 34 5.26 -1.43 -9.70
CA GLY A 34 6.41 -0.78 -9.05
C GLY A 34 6.15 -0.47 -7.58
N THR A 35 5.35 -1.30 -6.91
CA THR A 35 5.18 -1.22 -5.45
C THR A 35 6.04 -2.27 -4.75
N VAL A 36 6.36 -2.03 -3.48
CA VAL A 36 7.06 -2.98 -2.62
C VAL A 36 6.27 -3.21 -1.35
N VAL A 37 6.16 -4.47 -0.94
CA VAL A 37 5.53 -4.88 0.30
C VAL A 37 6.61 -5.28 1.29
N ALA A 38 6.54 -4.76 2.52
CA ALA A 38 7.46 -5.12 3.59
C ALA A 38 6.70 -5.59 4.83
N GLY A 39 7.13 -6.73 5.37
CA GLY A 39 6.63 -7.34 6.59
C GLY A 39 7.62 -7.13 7.72
N TYR A 40 7.13 -6.69 8.87
CA TYR A 40 7.95 -6.25 9.98
C TYR A 40 7.80 -7.15 11.20
N ARG A 41 8.81 -7.11 12.06
CA ARG A 41 8.84 -7.86 13.32
C ARG A 41 7.70 -7.54 14.29
N ASN A 42 7.14 -6.34 14.21
CA ASN A 42 6.00 -5.95 15.04
C ASN A 42 4.64 -6.41 14.47
N GLY A 43 4.63 -7.14 13.34
CA GLY A 43 3.43 -7.59 12.65
C GLY A 43 2.85 -6.60 11.66
N ALA A 44 3.46 -5.41 11.49
CA ALA A 44 3.04 -4.52 10.43
C ALA A 44 3.37 -5.13 9.05
N VAL A 45 2.48 -4.95 8.09
CA VAL A 45 2.69 -5.21 6.67
C VAL A 45 2.34 -3.94 5.95
N GLY A 46 3.31 -3.28 5.33
CA GLY A 46 3.05 -2.06 4.56
C GLY A 46 3.32 -2.27 3.08
N ILE A 47 2.73 -1.39 2.28
CA ILE A 47 2.99 -1.30 0.84
C ILE A 47 3.38 0.13 0.47
N TRP A 48 4.43 0.27 -0.32
CA TRP A 48 4.98 1.54 -0.74
C TRP A 48 5.11 1.61 -2.25
N ASP A 49 4.93 2.81 -2.78
CA ASP A 49 5.35 3.16 -4.14
C ASP A 49 6.88 3.26 -4.17
N GLN A 50 7.55 2.51 -5.06
CA GLN A 50 9.01 2.44 -5.08
C GLN A 50 9.66 3.73 -5.59
N ASP A 51 8.99 4.48 -6.48
CA ASP A 51 9.55 5.67 -7.10
C ASP A 51 9.51 6.90 -6.18
N SER A 52 8.39 7.11 -5.48
CA SER A 52 8.20 8.24 -4.57
C SER A 52 8.55 7.91 -3.11
N GLY A 53 8.62 6.62 -2.75
CA GLY A 53 8.76 6.18 -1.37
C GLY A 53 7.51 6.42 -0.51
N ARG A 54 6.39 6.85 -1.09
CA ARG A 54 5.15 7.11 -0.36
C ARG A 54 4.49 5.79 0.06
N ARG A 55 4.07 5.70 1.33
CA ARG A 55 3.28 4.56 1.80
C ARG A 55 1.86 4.64 1.23
N LEU A 56 1.41 3.56 0.60
CA LEU A 56 0.07 3.46 0.03
C LEU A 56 -0.92 2.90 1.04
N ASP A 57 -0.52 1.89 1.82
CA ASP A 57 -1.36 1.29 2.86
C ASP A 57 -0.53 0.54 3.92
N VAL A 58 -1.20 0.15 5.00
CA VAL A 58 -0.65 -0.69 6.07
C VAL A 58 -1.71 -1.56 6.74
N TRP A 59 -1.33 -2.82 6.97
CA TRP A 59 -2.09 -3.80 7.72
C TRP A 59 -1.31 -4.29 8.94
N TYR A 60 -2.00 -4.91 9.89
CA TYR A 60 -1.40 -5.45 11.10
C TYR A 60 -1.84 -6.88 11.33
N LEU A 61 -0.86 -7.77 11.42
CA LEU A 61 -1.01 -9.16 11.84
C LEU A 61 -0.74 -9.30 13.33
N HIS A 62 -1.27 -10.37 13.92
CA HIS A 62 -0.89 -10.76 15.28
C HIS A 62 0.47 -11.46 15.26
N GLY A 63 1.51 -10.72 15.63
CA GLY A 63 2.90 -11.19 15.69
C GLY A 63 3.72 -10.87 14.44
N PRO A 64 5.05 -11.06 14.46
CA PRO A 64 5.97 -10.84 13.35
C PRO A 64 5.44 -11.35 12.00
N ALA A 65 5.44 -10.47 10.99
CA ALA A 65 5.10 -10.83 9.62
C ALA A 65 6.31 -11.50 8.95
N THR A 66 6.31 -12.84 8.94
CA THR A 66 7.49 -13.64 8.56
C THR A 66 7.47 -14.10 7.11
N ASN A 67 6.29 -14.11 6.47
CA ASN A 67 6.13 -14.56 5.10
C ASN A 67 5.21 -13.61 4.33
N LEU A 68 5.66 -13.23 3.13
CA LEU A 68 4.90 -12.44 2.17
C LEU A 68 4.98 -13.12 0.80
N PHE A 69 3.85 -13.17 0.10
CA PHE A 69 3.78 -13.67 -1.26
C PHE A 69 2.71 -12.92 -2.04
N VAL A 70 3.04 -12.46 -3.23
CA VAL A 70 2.09 -11.81 -4.15
C VAL A 70 1.86 -12.74 -5.33
N ASP A 71 0.61 -13.09 -5.59
CA ASP A 71 0.16 -13.87 -6.76
C ASP A 71 -0.78 -13.02 -7.60
N GLY A 72 -0.29 -12.54 -8.74
CA GLY A 72 -0.98 -11.52 -9.54
C GLY A 72 -1.24 -10.26 -8.70
N THR A 73 -2.51 -9.96 -8.45
CA THR A 73 -2.94 -8.83 -7.61
C THR A 73 -3.28 -9.22 -6.19
N THR A 74 -3.06 -10.46 -5.77
CA THR A 74 -3.40 -10.89 -4.41
C THR A 74 -2.16 -10.93 -3.53
N LEU A 75 -2.15 -10.15 -2.45
CA LEU A 75 -1.15 -10.26 -1.39
C LEU A 75 -1.59 -11.29 -0.37
N TYR A 76 -0.69 -12.21 -0.05
CA TYR A 76 -0.75 -13.11 1.09
C TYR A 76 0.34 -12.72 2.08
N ALA A 77 -0.04 -12.52 3.33
CA ALA A 77 0.90 -12.34 4.43
C ALA A 77 0.54 -13.28 5.58
N VAL A 78 1.55 -13.81 6.26
CA VAL A 78 1.35 -14.73 7.38
C VAL A 78 2.30 -14.37 8.51
N SER A 79 1.78 -14.34 9.73
CA SER A 79 2.59 -14.13 10.92
C SER A 79 3.22 -15.42 11.44
N GLU A 80 4.17 -15.31 12.36
CA GLU A 80 4.71 -16.48 13.07
C GLU A 80 3.64 -17.28 13.84
N LEU A 81 2.49 -16.65 14.16
CA LEU A 81 1.35 -17.28 14.84
C LEU A 81 0.32 -17.86 13.85
N ALA A 82 0.68 -17.94 12.57
CA ALA A 82 -0.18 -18.39 11.48
C ALA A 82 -1.49 -17.59 11.33
N ASP A 83 -1.46 -16.29 11.67
CA ASP A 83 -2.53 -15.34 11.36
C ASP A 83 -2.39 -14.89 9.89
N PRO A 84 -3.35 -15.22 8.99
CA PRO A 84 -3.24 -14.91 7.59
C PRO A 84 -3.96 -13.61 7.23
N LEU A 85 -3.28 -12.78 6.44
CA LEU A 85 -3.86 -11.65 5.72
C LEU A 85 -3.92 -12.00 4.23
N LYS A 86 -5.06 -11.70 3.61
CA LYS A 86 -5.26 -11.79 2.16
C LYS A 86 -5.86 -10.48 1.67
N GLU A 87 -5.11 -9.76 0.84
CA GLU A 87 -5.52 -8.45 0.34
C GLU A 87 -5.55 -8.43 -1.20
N ASP A 88 -6.55 -7.73 -1.74
CA ASP A 88 -6.70 -7.50 -3.17
C ASP A 88 -6.08 -6.16 -3.55
N LEU A 89 -4.94 -6.24 -4.24
CA LEU A 89 -4.17 -5.10 -4.73
C LEU A 89 -4.58 -4.67 -6.15
N SER A 90 -5.63 -5.26 -6.73
CA SER A 90 -6.04 -4.98 -8.12
C SER A 90 -6.37 -3.52 -8.36
N VAL A 91 -6.80 -2.81 -7.31
CA VAL A 91 -7.04 -1.36 -7.36
C VAL A 91 -5.81 -0.57 -7.81
N LEU A 92 -4.61 -1.03 -7.50
CA LEU A 92 -3.35 -0.38 -7.86
C LEU A 92 -3.05 -0.49 -9.37
N GLU A 93 -3.59 -1.51 -10.03
CA GLU A 93 -3.45 -1.71 -11.48
C GLU A 93 -4.48 -0.95 -12.31
N ARG A 94 -5.47 -0.32 -11.67
CA ARG A 94 -6.55 0.35 -12.39
C ARG A 94 -6.11 1.68 -12.97
N GLU A 95 -6.73 2.03 -14.09
CA GLU A 95 -6.61 3.39 -14.65
C GLU A 95 -7.30 4.40 -13.73
N TYR A 96 -6.53 5.40 -13.28
CA TYR A 96 -6.93 6.34 -12.25
C TYR A 96 -8.31 6.97 -12.50
N CYS A 97 -8.54 7.52 -13.70
CA CYS A 97 -9.83 8.13 -14.02
C CYS A 97 -10.97 7.14 -14.23
N GLY A 98 -10.66 5.88 -14.57
CA GLY A 98 -11.66 4.81 -14.58
C GLY A 98 -12.13 4.48 -13.16
N LEU A 99 -11.17 4.30 -12.24
CA LEU A 99 -11.44 4.04 -10.83
C LEU A 99 -12.22 5.19 -10.17
N MET A 100 -11.79 6.44 -10.36
CA MET A 100 -12.48 7.60 -9.77
C MET A 100 -13.94 7.71 -10.22
N ARG A 101 -14.22 7.47 -11.51
CA ARG A 101 -15.59 7.50 -12.04
C ARG A 101 -16.46 6.41 -11.44
N GLU A 102 -15.92 5.21 -11.26
CA GLU A 102 -16.64 4.11 -10.58
C GLU A 102 -16.91 4.43 -9.10
N ILE A 103 -15.93 4.98 -8.39
CA ILE A 103 -16.09 5.38 -6.98
C ILE A 103 -17.21 6.41 -6.85
N TRP A 104 -17.27 7.43 -7.71
CA TRP A 104 -18.35 8.42 -7.64
C TRP A 104 -19.74 7.83 -7.96
N GLN A 105 -19.81 6.79 -8.81
CA GLN A 105 -21.06 6.11 -9.12
C GLN A 105 -21.54 5.22 -7.98
N THR A 106 -20.60 4.54 -7.29
CA THR A 106 -20.89 3.57 -6.24
C THR A 106 -21.01 4.20 -4.85
N VAL A 107 -20.26 5.26 -4.58
CA VAL A 107 -20.23 5.99 -3.31
C VAL A 107 -20.46 7.49 -3.56
N PRO A 108 -21.68 7.92 -3.93
CA PRO A 108 -21.98 9.31 -4.27
C PRO A 108 -22.21 10.18 -3.01
N VAL A 109 -21.43 9.99 -1.95
CA VAL A 109 -21.63 10.67 -0.67
C VAL A 109 -20.33 11.26 -0.13
N VAL A 110 -20.45 12.39 0.57
CA VAL A 110 -19.37 13.02 1.31
C VAL A 110 -19.77 13.21 2.77
N TRP A 111 -18.78 13.27 3.66
CA TRP A 111 -18.99 13.66 5.05
C TRP A 111 -18.93 15.19 5.18
N GLU A 112 -20.04 15.80 5.56
CA GLU A 112 -20.15 17.25 5.72
C GLU A 112 -20.92 17.58 7.00
N SER A 113 -20.30 18.36 7.88
CA SER A 113 -20.89 18.79 9.15
C SER A 113 -21.50 17.65 9.99
N GLY A 114 -20.81 16.52 10.06
CA GLY A 114 -21.24 15.36 10.85
C GLY A 114 -22.34 14.52 10.19
N ARG A 115 -22.61 14.71 8.91
CA ARG A 115 -23.66 13.99 8.17
C ARG A 115 -23.12 13.46 6.84
N THR A 116 -23.70 12.36 6.39
CA THR A 116 -23.52 11.87 5.02
C THR A 116 -24.45 12.64 4.08
N VAL A 117 -23.87 13.34 3.11
CA VAL A 117 -24.60 14.16 2.14
C VAL A 117 -24.30 13.63 0.74
N ARG A 118 -25.33 13.40 -0.07
CA ARG A 118 -25.15 12.97 -1.46
C ARG A 118 -24.51 14.09 -2.27
N ARG A 119 -23.48 13.78 -3.05
CA ARG A 119 -22.76 14.73 -3.90
C ARG A 119 -22.44 14.12 -5.26
N GLU A 120 -22.61 14.93 -6.30
CA GLU A 120 -22.17 14.59 -7.66
C GLU A 120 -20.63 14.67 -7.79
N PRO A 121 -20.03 14.03 -8.82
CA PRO A 121 -18.62 14.20 -9.15
C PRO A 121 -18.21 15.68 -9.19
N PRO A 122 -17.05 16.07 -8.60
CA PRO A 122 -16.61 17.46 -8.64
C PRO A 122 -16.38 17.94 -10.08
N ALA A 123 -17.02 19.04 -10.47
CA ALA A 123 -16.97 19.57 -11.84
C ALA A 123 -15.55 19.93 -12.32
N GLU A 124 -14.67 20.30 -11.39
CA GLU A 124 -13.29 20.69 -11.69
C GLU A 124 -12.28 19.54 -11.64
N HIS A 125 -12.72 18.34 -11.24
CA HIS A 125 -11.81 17.20 -11.14
C HIS A 125 -11.35 16.75 -12.54
N PRO A 126 -10.05 16.50 -12.77
CA PRO A 126 -9.53 16.07 -14.08
C PRO A 126 -10.30 14.89 -14.69
N CYS A 127 -10.62 13.88 -13.88
CA CYS A 127 -11.35 12.69 -14.33
C CYS A 127 -12.86 12.89 -14.59
N ASN A 128 -13.42 14.06 -14.28
CA ASN A 128 -14.81 14.41 -14.61
C ASN A 128 -14.90 15.22 -15.91
N ARG A 129 -13.79 15.84 -16.33
CA ARG A 129 -13.69 16.48 -17.65
C ARG A 129 -13.36 15.37 -18.63
N GLY A 130 -14.30 15.04 -19.53
CA GLY A 130 -14.05 14.06 -20.59
C GLY A 130 -12.85 14.50 -21.42
N LEU A 131 -11.72 13.80 -21.25
CA LEU A 131 -10.63 13.75 -22.22
C LEU A 131 -10.84 12.51 -23.09
#